data_AF-N1R2R5-F1
#
_entry.id   AF-N1R2R5-F1
#
_cell.length_a   1.000
_cell.length_b   1.000
_cell.length_c   1.000
_cell.angle_alpha   90.00
_cell.angle_beta   90.00
_cell.angle_gamma   90.00
#
_symmetry.space_group_name_H-M   'P 1'
#
loop_
_entity.id
_entity.type
_entity.pdbx_description
1 polymer ?
#
loop_
_entity_poly.entity_id
_entity_poly.type
_entity_poly.pdbx_seq_one_letter_code
_entity_poly.pdbx_strand_id
1 'polypeptide(L)'
;MAKLLNQEEGFFINMVGERFKSYSRFTYYPPCPRPDLVNGLKPHTDNSVITLLLMDKDVGGLQVLKDGHWVDVPVLGNDLLVVVGEGMEIVSNAIFKAAWHRVVTSADKERLSLAMFYQPEPERIIGPPGVLVHEKRPAMFKKWLVQTLADGYWDAFAAGDRTVDFLNVRINAEADAELEGRAVVANN
;
A
#
# COMPACT_ATOMS: atom_id res chain seq x y z
N MET A 1 -13.94 -1.63 -8.14
CA MET A 1 -13.44 -0.29 -7.74
C MET A 1 -14.05 0.82 -8.58
N ALA A 2 -13.84 0.90 -9.91
CA ALA A 2 -14.39 1.98 -10.75
C ALA A 2 -15.92 2.18 -10.63
N LYS A 3 -16.69 1.09 -10.67
CA LYS A 3 -18.17 1.13 -10.49
C LYS A 3 -18.61 1.75 -9.16
N LEU A 4 -17.82 1.62 -8.08
CA LEU A 4 -18.12 2.26 -6.79
C LEU A 4 -18.06 3.79 -6.87
N LEU A 5 -17.39 4.33 -7.89
CA LEU A 5 -17.25 5.76 -8.15
C LEU A 5 -18.14 6.23 -9.32
N ASN A 6 -19.12 5.42 -9.72
CA ASN A 6 -19.98 5.66 -10.88
C ASN A 6 -19.19 5.90 -12.18
N GLN A 7 -18.05 5.23 -12.33
CA GLN A 7 -17.22 5.27 -13.52
C GLN A 7 -17.35 3.97 -14.32
N GLU A 8 -17.04 4.07 -15.61
CA GLU A 8 -17.03 2.94 -16.53
C GLU A 8 -15.97 1.89 -16.21
N GLU A 9 -16.15 0.69 -16.77
CA GLU A 9 -15.11 -0.33 -16.74
C GLU A 9 -13.85 0.18 -17.45
N GLY A 10 -12.68 -0.15 -16.91
CA GLY A 10 -11.42 0.36 -17.44
C GLY A 10 -11.04 1.77 -16.99
N PHE A 11 -11.90 2.50 -16.26
CA PHE A 11 -11.58 3.87 -15.81
C PHE A 11 -10.18 4.01 -15.18
N PHE A 12 -9.83 3.11 -14.23
CA PHE A 12 -8.49 3.11 -13.64
C PHE A 12 -7.41 2.57 -14.58
N ILE A 13 -7.71 1.52 -15.36
CA ILE A 13 -6.78 0.94 -16.35
C ILE A 13 -6.31 2.02 -17.34
N ASN A 14 -7.22 2.86 -17.81
CA ASN A 14 -6.92 3.97 -18.72
C ASN A 14 -5.98 5.03 -18.12
N MET A 15 -5.82 5.07 -16.80
CA MET A 15 -4.89 5.95 -16.11
C MET A 15 -3.56 5.27 -15.80
N VAL A 16 -3.61 4.04 -15.28
CA VAL A 16 -2.41 3.31 -14.82
C VAL A 16 -1.72 2.49 -15.91
N GLY A 17 -2.32 2.34 -17.09
CA GLY A 17 -1.78 1.53 -18.19
C GLY A 17 -2.51 0.21 -18.38
N GLU A 18 -2.37 -0.39 -19.56
CA GLU A 18 -2.96 -1.70 -19.90
C GLU A 18 -1.92 -2.83 -19.85
N ARG A 19 -0.64 -2.49 -20.00
CA ARG A 19 0.51 -3.40 -19.95
C ARG A 19 1.13 -3.37 -18.57
N PHE A 20 0.36 -3.82 -17.59
CA PHE A 20 0.81 -3.91 -16.21
C PHE A 20 2.08 -4.76 -16.09
N LYS A 21 3.14 -4.19 -15.52
CA LYS A 21 4.22 -5.00 -14.99
C LYS A 21 3.70 -5.65 -13.72
N SER A 22 3.69 -6.97 -13.69
CA SER A 22 3.44 -7.72 -12.46
C SER A 22 4.68 -8.47 -12.06
N TYR A 23 4.94 -8.53 -10.76
CA TYR A 23 5.95 -9.41 -10.20
C TYR A 23 5.41 -10.07 -8.94
N SER A 24 5.96 -11.25 -8.66
CA SER A 24 5.59 -12.06 -7.52
C SER A 24 6.73 -12.09 -6.52
N ARG A 25 6.39 -11.95 -5.23
CA ARG A 25 7.33 -12.10 -4.12
C ARG A 25 6.87 -13.27 -3.25
N PHE A 26 7.66 -14.33 -3.26
CA PHE A 26 7.58 -15.39 -2.26
C PHE A 26 8.35 -14.93 -1.03
N THR A 27 7.75 -15.04 0.14
CA THR A 27 8.42 -14.66 1.40
C THR A 27 8.26 -15.76 2.42
N TYR A 28 9.39 -16.20 2.95
CA TYR A 28 9.50 -17.15 4.04
C TYR A 28 9.96 -16.40 5.28
N TYR A 29 9.21 -16.53 6.38
CA TYR A 29 9.53 -15.96 7.68
C TYR A 29 9.84 -17.12 8.63
N PRO A 30 11.10 -17.35 9.01
CA PRO A 30 11.44 -18.40 9.96
C PRO A 30 10.94 -18.07 11.37
N PRO A 31 10.86 -19.06 12.28
CA PRO A 31 10.66 -18.81 13.69
C PRO A 31 11.75 -17.88 14.25
N CYS A 32 11.36 -16.94 15.10
CA CYS A 32 12.22 -15.90 15.65
C CYS A 32 12.19 -15.94 17.18
N PRO A 33 13.29 -16.23 17.89
CA PRO A 33 13.31 -16.33 19.36
C PRO A 33 12.89 -15.06 20.11
N ARG A 34 12.94 -13.91 19.45
CA ARG A 34 12.58 -12.59 20.00
C ARG A 34 11.65 -11.84 19.05
N PRO A 35 10.41 -12.34 18.87
CA PRO A 35 9.44 -11.72 17.95
C PRO A 35 8.96 -10.35 18.45
N ASP A 36 9.25 -10.03 19.72
CA ASP A 36 9.00 -8.73 20.34
C ASP A 36 10.01 -7.64 19.93
N LEU A 37 11.15 -8.01 19.33
CA LEU A 37 12.23 -7.08 18.99
C LEU A 37 12.41 -6.84 17.48
N VAL A 38 11.72 -7.60 16.63
CA VAL A 38 11.89 -7.50 15.18
C VAL A 38 10.57 -7.69 14.45
N ASN A 39 10.44 -6.98 13.35
CA ASN A 39 9.40 -7.24 12.37
C ASN A 39 9.91 -8.25 11.32
N GLY A 40 9.06 -9.16 10.88
CA GLY A 40 9.34 -10.01 9.72
C GLY A 40 9.39 -9.18 8.43
N LEU A 41 8.52 -8.18 8.32
CA LEU A 41 8.59 -7.13 7.33
C LEU A 41 8.13 -5.83 7.97
N LYS A 42 8.97 -4.80 7.92
CA LYS A 42 8.72 -3.52 8.59
C LYS A 42 7.44 -2.83 8.07
N PRO A 43 6.87 -1.89 8.85
CA PRO A 43 5.75 -1.06 8.40
C PRO A 43 6.02 -0.39 7.05
N HIS A 44 5.09 -0.55 6.11
CA HIS A 44 5.13 0.08 4.79
C HIS A 44 3.74 0.16 4.16
N THR A 45 3.65 0.90 3.05
CA THR A 45 2.58 0.84 2.06
C THR A 45 3.14 0.23 0.78
N ASP A 46 2.28 -0.40 -0.03
CA ASP A 46 2.69 -0.91 -1.35
C ASP A 46 2.64 0.22 -2.39
N ASN A 47 3.65 0.32 -3.25
CA ASN A 47 3.64 1.27 -4.38
C ASN A 47 2.81 0.81 -5.60
N SER A 48 2.23 -0.40 -5.52
CA SER A 48 1.42 -0.99 -6.57
C SER A 48 0.11 -0.22 -6.79
N VAL A 49 -0.66 -0.61 -7.81
CA VAL A 49 -2.08 -0.25 -7.92
C VAL A 49 -2.88 -1.11 -6.94
N ILE A 50 -2.71 -2.42 -7.04
CA ILE A 50 -3.22 -3.40 -6.09
C ILE A 50 -2.18 -4.51 -5.89
N THR A 51 -2.23 -5.15 -4.73
CA THR A 51 -1.47 -6.35 -4.42
C THR A 51 -2.44 -7.47 -4.09
N LEU A 52 -2.26 -8.63 -4.72
CA LEU A 52 -2.95 -9.86 -4.35
C LEU A 52 -2.04 -10.67 -3.44
N LEU A 53 -2.51 -10.97 -2.23
CA LEU A 53 -1.74 -11.69 -1.23
C LEU A 53 -2.41 -13.02 -0.93
N LEU A 54 -1.69 -14.10 -1.22
CA LEU A 54 -1.96 -15.42 -0.68
C LEU A 54 -1.18 -15.54 0.64
N MET A 55 -1.93 -15.54 1.74
CA MET A 55 -1.39 -15.69 3.09
C MET A 55 -1.12 -17.17 3.40
N ASP A 56 -0.33 -17.41 4.44
CA ASP A 56 -0.20 -18.73 5.02
C ASP A 56 -1.57 -19.24 5.46
N LYS A 57 -1.83 -20.53 5.23
CA LYS A 57 -3.12 -21.15 5.50
C LYS A 57 -3.41 -21.27 7.00
N ASP A 58 -2.37 -21.38 7.83
CA ASP A 58 -2.50 -21.72 9.25
C ASP A 58 -1.78 -20.73 10.18
N VAL A 59 -0.95 -19.83 9.61
CA VAL A 59 -0.11 -18.91 10.39
C VAL A 59 -0.43 -17.43 10.08
N GLY A 60 -0.81 -16.68 11.13
CA GLY A 60 -1.10 -15.25 11.04
C GLY A 60 0.15 -14.39 10.89
N GLY A 61 0.09 -13.16 11.42
CA GLY A 61 1.25 -12.26 11.52
C GLY A 61 1.23 -11.06 10.58
N LEU A 62 0.33 -11.01 9.60
CA LEU A 62 0.07 -9.76 8.89
C LEU A 62 -0.73 -8.83 9.79
N GLN A 63 -0.28 -7.59 9.92
CA GLN A 63 -0.98 -6.53 10.65
C GLN A 63 -1.20 -5.32 9.75
N VAL A 64 -2.35 -4.67 9.92
CA VAL A 64 -2.69 -3.41 9.27
C VAL A 64 -2.86 -2.31 10.33
N LEU A 65 -2.44 -1.09 10.02
CA LEU A 65 -2.64 0.05 10.91
C LEU A 65 -4.06 0.58 10.71
N LYS A 66 -4.84 0.62 11.78
CA LYS A 66 -6.20 1.15 11.81
C LYS A 66 -6.37 2.03 13.04
N ASP A 67 -6.80 3.27 12.84
CA ASP A 67 -7.08 4.24 13.91
C ASP A 67 -5.89 4.37 14.91
N GLY A 68 -4.66 4.41 14.38
CA GLY A 68 -3.42 4.49 15.18
C GLY A 68 -2.96 3.19 15.83
N HIS A 69 -3.66 2.06 15.63
CA HIS A 69 -3.35 0.78 16.25
C HIS A 69 -3.09 -0.31 15.23
N TRP A 70 -2.11 -1.18 15.49
CA TRP A 70 -1.86 -2.36 14.67
C TRP A 70 -2.92 -3.43 14.97
N VAL A 71 -3.61 -3.89 13.94
CA VAL A 71 -4.66 -4.90 14.02
C VAL A 71 -4.26 -6.12 13.19
N ASP A 72 -4.37 -7.31 13.77
CA ASP A 72 -4.12 -8.56 13.07
C ASP A 72 -5.14 -8.79 11.94
N VAL A 73 -4.62 -9.17 10.78
CA VAL A 73 -5.45 -9.75 9.71
C VAL A 73 -5.63 -11.24 10.05
N PRO A 74 -6.88 -11.73 10.20
CA PRO A 74 -7.12 -13.12 10.51
C PRO A 74 -6.59 -14.03 9.41
N VAL A 75 -6.25 -15.26 9.77
CA VAL A 75 -5.90 -16.30 8.79
C VAL A 75 -7.12 -16.57 7.92
N LEU A 76 -6.95 -16.43 6.60
CA LEU A 76 -8.05 -16.51 5.63
C LEU A 76 -8.14 -17.87 4.92
N GLY A 77 -7.31 -18.84 5.31
CA GLY A 77 -7.27 -20.17 4.71
C GLY A 77 -6.86 -20.12 3.24
N ASN A 78 -7.84 -20.21 2.32
CA ASN A 78 -7.62 -20.25 0.87
C ASN A 78 -8.02 -18.93 0.16
N ASP A 79 -8.46 -17.90 0.90
CA ASP A 79 -8.86 -16.64 0.29
C ASP A 79 -7.64 -15.77 -0.07
N LEU A 80 -7.81 -14.92 -1.08
CA LEU A 80 -6.83 -13.90 -1.45
C LEU A 80 -7.19 -12.59 -0.77
N LEU A 81 -6.21 -11.99 -0.09
CA LEU A 81 -6.32 -10.63 0.40
C LEU A 81 -5.91 -9.65 -0.71
N VAL A 82 -6.76 -8.64 -0.95
CA VAL A 82 -6.45 -7.54 -1.87
C VAL A 82 -6.01 -6.33 -1.04
N VAL A 83 -4.77 -5.89 -1.22
CA VAL A 83 -4.25 -4.66 -0.62
C VAL A 83 -4.26 -3.55 -1.67
N VAL A 84 -4.78 -2.39 -1.31
CA VAL A 84 -4.72 -1.18 -2.15
C VAL A 84 -3.32 -0.59 -2.02
N GLY A 85 -2.68 -0.27 -3.14
CA GLY A 85 -1.39 0.41 -3.15
C GLY A 85 -1.51 1.90 -3.48
N GLU A 86 -0.39 2.62 -3.33
CA GLU A 86 -0.31 4.07 -3.50
C GLU A 86 -0.67 4.52 -4.92
N GLY A 87 -0.42 3.69 -5.94
CA GLY A 87 -0.85 3.98 -7.30
C GLY A 87 -2.36 4.15 -7.42
N MET A 88 -3.14 3.29 -6.76
CA MET A 88 -4.60 3.39 -6.70
C MET A 88 -5.07 4.56 -5.82
N GLU A 89 -4.36 4.83 -4.73
CA GLU A 89 -4.68 5.98 -3.87
C GLU A 89 -4.57 7.31 -4.61
N ILE A 90 -3.51 7.47 -5.42
CA ILE A 90 -3.30 8.66 -6.25
C ILE A 90 -4.45 8.83 -7.26
N VAL A 91 -4.74 7.80 -8.07
CA VAL A 91 -5.74 7.90 -9.16
C VAL A 91 -7.19 7.90 -8.66
N SER A 92 -7.43 7.45 -7.43
CA SER A 92 -8.75 7.55 -6.79
C SER A 92 -8.94 8.83 -5.97
N ASN A 93 -7.95 9.72 -5.94
CA ASN A 93 -7.95 10.91 -5.09
C ASN A 93 -8.25 10.54 -3.62
N ALA A 94 -7.47 9.59 -3.08
CA ALA A 94 -7.56 9.03 -1.73
C ALA A 94 -8.95 8.56 -1.28
N ILE A 95 -9.80 8.13 -2.23
CA ILE A 95 -11.04 7.42 -1.91
C ILE A 95 -10.71 5.98 -1.49
N PHE A 96 -9.79 5.33 -2.20
CA PHE A 96 -9.18 4.07 -1.77
C PHE A 96 -7.80 4.39 -1.20
N LYS A 97 -7.57 4.06 0.08
CA LYS A 97 -6.31 4.39 0.77
C LYS A 97 -5.36 3.19 0.76
N ALA A 98 -4.07 3.44 0.55
CA ALA A 98 -3.03 2.47 0.76
C ALA A 98 -2.85 2.25 2.26
N ALA A 99 -3.11 1.03 2.72
CA ALA A 99 -3.03 0.71 4.13
C ALA A 99 -1.57 0.49 4.54
N TRP A 100 -1.15 1.18 5.60
CA TRP A 100 0.04 0.79 6.34
C TRP A 100 -0.13 -0.64 6.83
N HIS A 101 0.85 -1.48 6.54
CA HIS A 101 0.86 -2.86 6.95
C HIS A 101 2.28 -3.32 7.30
N ARG A 102 2.37 -4.34 8.15
CA ARG A 102 3.63 -4.97 8.57
C ARG A 102 3.43 -6.47 8.76
N VAL A 103 4.53 -7.20 8.88
CA VAL A 103 4.50 -8.61 9.27
C VAL A 103 5.27 -8.78 10.56
N VAL A 104 4.62 -9.33 11.58
CA VAL A 104 5.27 -9.76 12.83
C VAL A 104 5.72 -11.22 12.72
N THR A 105 6.78 -11.58 13.43
CA THR A 105 7.28 -12.97 13.46
C THR A 105 6.67 -13.76 14.61
N SER A 106 6.89 -15.07 14.60
CA SER A 106 6.46 -15.99 15.67
C SER A 106 7.69 -16.68 16.26
N ALA A 107 7.69 -16.98 17.56
CA ALA A 107 8.76 -17.74 18.20
C ALA A 107 8.81 -19.21 17.75
N ASP A 108 7.66 -19.77 17.41
CA ASP A 108 7.49 -21.23 17.26
C ASP A 108 7.05 -21.65 15.86
N LYS A 109 6.60 -20.70 15.03
CA LYS A 109 6.00 -21.00 13.72
C LYS A 109 6.73 -20.28 12.60
N GLU A 110 7.01 -21.01 11.54
CA GLU A 110 7.36 -20.41 10.26
C GLU A 110 6.09 -19.93 9.53
N ARG A 111 6.26 -18.99 8.60
CA ARG A 111 5.16 -18.45 7.79
C ARG A 111 5.62 -18.32 6.35
N LEU A 112 4.76 -18.70 5.40
CA LEU A 112 4.95 -18.45 3.98
C LEU A 112 3.89 -17.49 3.44
N SER A 113 4.25 -16.65 2.47
CA SER A 113 3.25 -15.92 1.69
C SER A 113 3.72 -15.66 0.27
N LEU A 114 2.76 -15.49 -0.62
CA LEU A 114 2.96 -15.07 -2.01
C LEU A 114 2.21 -13.76 -2.24
N ALA A 115 2.94 -12.70 -2.54
CA ALA A 115 2.39 -11.41 -2.94
C ALA A 115 2.58 -11.19 -4.44
N MET A 116 1.52 -10.85 -5.17
CA MET A 116 1.55 -10.45 -6.57
C MET A 116 1.22 -8.97 -6.68
N PHE A 117 2.17 -8.18 -7.15
CA PHE A 117 2.02 -6.72 -7.26
C PHE A 117 1.65 -6.34 -8.68
N TYR A 118 0.58 -5.57 -8.85
CA TYR A 118 0.19 -5.00 -10.14
C TYR A 118 0.65 -3.55 -10.20
N GLN A 119 1.75 -3.29 -10.91
CA GLN A 119 2.35 -1.97 -10.99
C GLN A 119 1.73 -1.13 -12.12
N PRO A 120 1.62 0.20 -11.95
CA PRO A 120 1.31 1.07 -13.06
C PRO A 120 2.44 1.05 -14.10
N GLU A 121 2.13 1.38 -15.35
CA GLU A 121 3.11 1.56 -16.42
C GLU A 121 4.06 2.74 -16.08
N PRO A 122 5.39 2.54 -16.13
CA PRO A 122 6.35 3.54 -15.67
C PRO A 122 6.33 4.85 -16.48
N GLU A 123 5.94 4.79 -17.75
CA GLU A 123 5.87 5.95 -18.65
C GLU A 123 4.61 6.81 -18.42
N ARG A 124 3.66 6.35 -17.59
CA ARG A 124 2.42 7.09 -17.31
C ARG A 124 2.66 8.24 -16.36
N ILE A 125 1.90 9.32 -16.57
CA ILE A 125 1.73 10.38 -15.59
C ILE A 125 0.39 10.14 -14.90
N ILE A 126 0.42 9.85 -13.60
CA ILE A 126 -0.77 9.57 -12.80
C ILE A 126 -1.07 10.73 -11.85
N GLY A 127 -2.34 10.86 -11.49
CA GLY A 127 -2.85 11.89 -10.58
C GLY A 127 -4.37 11.80 -10.45
N PRO A 128 -4.99 12.62 -9.59
CA PRO A 128 -6.44 12.67 -9.45
C PRO A 128 -7.10 13.05 -10.78
N PRO A 129 -8.02 12.24 -11.33
CA PRO A 129 -8.78 12.61 -12.52
C PRO A 129 -9.78 13.71 -12.17
N GLY A 130 -10.02 14.64 -13.11
CA GLY A 130 -10.86 15.82 -12.85
C GLY A 130 -12.28 15.49 -12.37
N VAL A 131 -12.85 14.35 -12.81
CA VAL A 131 -14.17 13.88 -12.36
C VAL A 131 -14.22 13.52 -10.87
N LEU A 132 -13.08 13.25 -10.24
CA LEU A 132 -12.96 12.96 -8.80
C LEU A 132 -12.44 14.17 -7.99
N VAL A 133 -12.35 15.35 -8.62
CA VAL A 133 -11.91 16.60 -7.99
C VAL A 133 -13.08 17.59 -8.00
N HIS A 134 -13.47 18.04 -6.80
CA HIS A 134 -14.53 19.03 -6.62
C HIS A 134 -14.34 19.80 -5.31
N GLU A 135 -15.14 20.82 -5.04
CA GLU A 135 -14.97 21.71 -3.86
C GLU A 135 -14.82 20.95 -2.53
N LYS A 136 -15.66 19.93 -2.29
CA LYS A 136 -15.61 19.08 -1.08
C LYS A 136 -14.49 18.03 -1.06
N ARG A 137 -13.79 17.83 -2.17
CA ARG A 137 -12.68 16.89 -2.33
C ARG A 137 -11.70 17.49 -3.35
N PRO A 138 -10.86 18.45 -2.94
CA PRO A 138 -9.85 19.01 -3.81
C PRO A 138 -8.86 17.93 -4.25
N ALA A 139 -7.99 18.25 -5.20
CA ALA A 139 -6.90 17.34 -5.56
C ALA A 139 -5.98 17.16 -4.35
N MET A 140 -5.82 15.91 -3.90
CA MET A 140 -4.95 15.55 -2.77
C MET A 140 -3.57 15.10 -3.23
N PHE A 141 -3.34 14.96 -4.53
CA PHE A 141 -2.05 14.55 -5.09
C PHE A 141 -1.69 15.40 -6.31
N LYS A 142 -0.40 15.70 -6.45
CA LYS A 142 0.19 16.25 -7.67
C LYS A 142 0.22 15.18 -8.76
N LYS A 143 0.25 15.60 -10.03
CA LYS A 143 0.53 14.69 -11.15
C LYS A 143 2.00 14.33 -11.18
N TRP A 144 2.33 13.05 -11.29
CA TRP A 144 3.70 12.54 -11.26
C TRP A 144 3.93 11.44 -12.28
N LEU A 145 5.16 11.37 -12.80
CA LEU A 145 5.63 10.25 -13.61
C LEU A 145 5.77 9.02 -12.71
N VAL A 146 5.17 7.89 -13.12
CA VAL A 146 5.22 6.63 -12.36
C VAL A 146 6.65 6.17 -12.16
N GLN A 147 7.52 6.30 -13.16
CA GLN A 147 8.94 5.96 -13.02
C GLN A 147 9.60 6.72 -11.86
N THR A 148 9.31 8.01 -11.68
CA THR A 148 9.89 8.79 -10.58
C THR A 148 9.39 8.33 -9.21
N LEU A 149 8.13 7.90 -9.11
CA LEU A 149 7.61 7.28 -7.89
C LEU A 149 8.32 5.94 -7.62
N ALA A 150 8.51 5.12 -8.66
CA ALA A 150 9.20 3.85 -8.55
C ALA A 150 10.67 4.00 -8.13
N ASP A 151 11.37 5.01 -8.66
CA ASP A 151 12.78 5.28 -8.33
C ASP A 151 12.94 5.70 -6.86
N GLY A 152 12.01 6.49 -6.33
CA GLY A 152 12.03 6.93 -4.92
C GLY A 152 11.46 5.93 -3.91
N TYR A 153 10.85 4.84 -4.36
CA TYR A 153 10.18 3.88 -3.48
C TYR A 153 11.12 3.26 -2.45
N TRP A 154 12.31 2.83 -2.86
CA TRP A 154 13.23 2.16 -1.95
C TRP A 154 13.83 3.10 -0.91
N ASP A 155 14.03 4.37 -1.25
CA ASP A 155 14.48 5.40 -0.32
C ASP A 155 13.38 5.73 0.70
N ALA A 156 12.14 5.90 0.24
CA ALA A 156 10.98 6.08 1.11
C ALA A 156 10.78 4.88 2.05
N PHE A 157 10.83 3.67 1.49
CA PHE A 157 10.76 2.43 2.25
C PHE A 157 11.90 2.38 3.28
N ALA A 158 13.14 2.69 2.90
CA ALA A 158 14.29 2.74 3.82
C ALA A 158 14.07 3.71 4.97
N ALA A 159 13.56 4.91 4.68
CA ALA A 159 13.21 5.94 5.65
C ALA A 159 12.02 5.57 6.55
N GLY A 160 11.25 4.53 6.20
CA GLY A 160 10.03 4.14 6.92
C GLY A 160 8.87 5.08 6.62
N ASP A 161 8.86 5.71 5.44
CA ASP A 161 7.82 6.63 5.00
C ASP A 161 7.13 6.12 3.74
N ARG A 162 6.01 6.75 3.41
CA ARG A 162 5.24 6.53 2.19
C ARG A 162 5.91 7.22 1.02
N THR A 163 5.85 6.63 -0.17
CA THR A 163 6.48 7.24 -1.36
C THR A 163 5.83 8.58 -1.68
N VAL A 164 4.50 8.64 -1.55
CA VAL A 164 3.72 9.86 -1.80
C VAL A 164 4.02 11.00 -0.83
N ASP A 165 4.45 10.69 0.40
CA ASP A 165 4.78 11.68 1.41
C ASP A 165 6.28 12.05 1.29
N PHE A 166 7.16 11.06 1.19
CA PHE A 166 8.61 11.23 1.02
C PHE A 166 8.97 12.10 -0.19
N LEU A 167 8.30 11.89 -1.33
CA LEU A 167 8.50 12.68 -2.54
C LEU A 167 7.64 13.96 -2.63
N ASN A 168 6.90 14.30 -1.56
CA ASN A 168 5.99 15.45 -1.52
C ASN A 168 4.96 15.46 -2.67
N VAL A 169 4.44 14.28 -3.01
CA VAL A 169 3.40 14.07 -4.03
C VAL A 169 2.03 14.44 -3.46
N ARG A 170 1.76 14.05 -2.21
CA ARG A 170 0.53 14.41 -1.49
C ARG A 170 0.50 15.92 -1.22
N ILE A 171 -0.64 16.55 -1.47
CA ILE A 171 -0.90 17.96 -1.24
C ILE A 171 -1.36 18.11 0.22
N ASN A 172 -0.74 19.03 0.97
CA ASN A 172 -1.08 19.32 2.37
C ASN A 172 -1.01 18.10 3.32
N ALA A 173 0.05 17.29 3.21
CA ALA A 173 0.23 16.06 4.00
C ALA A 173 0.13 16.25 5.53
N GLU A 174 0.46 17.45 6.05
CA GLU A 174 0.43 17.77 7.48
C GLU A 174 -0.99 17.83 8.06
N ALA A 175 -1.99 18.29 7.29
CA ALA A 175 -3.37 18.44 7.77
C ALA A 175 -4.10 17.10 7.94
N ASP A 176 -3.73 16.09 7.16
CA ASP A 176 -4.32 14.74 7.24
C ASP A 176 -3.58 13.85 8.25
N ALA A 177 -2.32 14.15 8.57
CA ALA A 177 -1.53 13.42 9.57
C ALA A 177 -2.12 13.53 10.99
N GLU A 178 -2.74 14.67 11.32
CA GLU A 178 -3.50 14.86 12.57
C GLU A 178 -4.81 14.06 12.59
N LEU A 179 -5.42 13.82 11.43
CA LEU A 179 -6.64 13.00 11.29
C LEU A 179 -6.35 11.50 11.26
N GLU A 180 -5.19 11.10 10.74
CA GLU A 180 -4.77 9.69 10.59
C GLU A 180 -3.96 9.16 11.79
N GLY A 181 -3.75 9.98 12.82
CA GLY A 181 -3.11 9.55 14.06
C GLY A 181 -1.69 9.05 13.84
N ARG A 182 -0.86 9.81 13.10
CA ARG A 182 0.58 9.53 12.99
C ARG A 182 1.24 9.64 14.37
N ALA A 183 1.19 8.58 15.17
CA ALA A 183 2.34 8.24 15.99
C ALA A 183 3.47 7.94 15.01
N VAL A 184 4.58 8.68 15.12
CA VAL A 184 5.84 8.31 14.47
C VAL A 184 5.96 6.80 14.62
N VAL A 185 5.91 6.06 13.50
CA VAL A 185 6.06 4.61 13.50
C VAL A 185 7.53 4.37 13.85
N ALA A 186 7.82 4.45 15.14
CA ALA A 186 9.16 4.32 15.66
C ALA A 186 9.63 2.91 15.29
N ASN A 187 10.78 2.87 14.62
CA ASN A 187 11.53 1.66 14.33
C ASN A 187 11.83 0.92 15.65
N ASN A 188 10.92 0.04 16.06
CA ASN A 188 11.21 -1.08 16.95
C ASN A 188 10.69 -2.34 16.25
#